data_AF-A0A218Z985-F1
#
_entry.id   AF-A0A218Z985-F1
#
_cell.length_a   1.000
_cell.length_b   1.000
_cell.length_c   1.000
_cell.angle_alpha   90.00
_cell.angle_beta   90.00
_cell.angle_gamma   90.00
#
_symmetry.space_group_name_H-M   'P 1'
#
loop_
_entity.id
_entity.type
_entity.pdbx_description
1 polymer ?
#
loop_
_entity_poly.entity_id
_entity_poly.type
_entity_poly.pdbx_seq_one_letter_code
_entity_poly.pdbx_strand_id
1 'polypeptide(L)'
;MGLLRGIELTLSYVVHALFRLVQLALALAVCGLYAVDIDRAIQAGMYIDGRWICALVITSLSAITALLYLIPCVSRLPMAFAWDATLFVLWMSLFALFGNVFIGVQTEGDRGAQRMKNAVWVDLANAILWLISSVGMLLYWRHNQQKRTSWTGRGKA
;
A
#
# COMPACT_ATOMS: atom_id res chain seq x y z
N MET A 1 -13.83 17.01 -29.98
CA MET A 1 -13.42 15.77 -29.27
C MET A 1 -12.04 15.82 -28.60
N GLY A 2 -11.30 16.95 -28.60
CA GLY A 2 -10.01 17.08 -27.91
C GLY A 2 -10.09 17.54 -26.44
N LEU A 3 -10.98 18.49 -26.13
CA LEU A 3 -11.14 19.03 -24.77
C LEU A 3 -11.60 17.98 -23.75
N LEU A 4 -12.57 17.13 -24.13
CA LEU A 4 -13.06 16.05 -23.26
C LEU A 4 -11.96 15.02 -22.95
N ARG A 5 -11.11 14.67 -23.93
CA ARG A 5 -9.96 13.77 -23.71
C ARG A 5 -8.88 14.36 -22.80
N GLY A 6 -8.63 15.67 -22.90
CA GLY A 6 -7.70 16.36 -22.01
C GLY A 6 -8.18 16.37 -20.56
N ILE A 7 -9.48 16.61 -20.35
CA ILE A 7 -10.11 16.56 -19.03
C ILE A 7 -10.06 15.14 -18.45
N GLU A 8 -10.37 14.10 -19.23
CA GLU A 8 -10.33 12.71 -18.76
C GLU A 8 -8.92 12.22 -18.39
N LEU A 9 -7.90 12.60 -19.16
CA LEU A 9 -6.50 12.30 -18.85
C LEU A 9 -6.06 13.00 -17.55
N THR A 10 -6.48 14.26 -17.37
CA THR A 10 -6.15 15.05 -16.17
C THR A 10 -6.87 14.48 -14.94
N LEU A 11 -8.15 14.11 -15.08
CA LEU A 11 -8.94 13.47 -14.03
C LEU A 11 -8.32 12.14 -13.59
N SER A 12 -7.95 11.28 -14.54
CA SER A 12 -7.32 10.00 -14.26
C SER A 12 -6.00 10.17 -13.48
N TYR A 13 -5.22 11.17 -13.84
CA TYR A 13 -3.97 11.51 -13.14
C TYR A 13 -4.22 12.02 -11.73
N VAL A 14 -5.18 12.93 -11.54
CA VAL A 14 -5.55 13.48 -10.22
C VAL A 14 -6.08 12.37 -9.31
N VAL A 15 -6.96 11.50 -9.82
CA VAL A 15 -7.49 10.35 -9.05
C VAL A 15 -6.36 9.40 -8.65
N HIS A 16 -5.42 9.12 -9.57
CA HIS A 16 -4.25 8.28 -9.25
C HIS A 16 -3.39 8.92 -8.17
N ALA A 17 -3.09 10.22 -8.29
CA ALA A 17 -2.29 10.94 -7.31
C ALA A 17 -2.96 10.96 -5.93
N LEU A 18 -4.27 11.26 -5.88
CA LEU A 18 -5.04 11.23 -4.63
C LEU A 18 -5.04 9.83 -4.00
N PHE A 19 -5.21 8.79 -4.80
CA PHE A 19 -5.16 7.41 -4.31
C PHE A 19 -3.80 7.07 -3.69
N ARG A 20 -2.69 7.45 -4.34
CA ARG A 20 -1.33 7.27 -3.80
C ARG A 20 -1.08 8.12 -2.55
N LEU A 21 -1.62 9.33 -2.48
CA LEU A 21 -1.52 10.19 -1.30
C LEU A 21 -2.25 9.59 -0.10
N VAL A 22 -3.41 8.95 -0.29
CA VAL A 22 -4.10 8.25 0.78
C VAL A 22 -3.26 7.07 1.29
N GLN A 23 -2.70 6.25 0.38
CA GLN A 23 -1.80 5.15 0.76
C GLN A 23 -0.55 5.63 1.51
N LEU A 24 0.02 6.76 1.07
CA LEU A 24 1.15 7.41 1.73
C LEU A 24 0.78 7.89 3.14
N ALA A 25 -0.35 8.58 3.28
CA ALA A 25 -0.82 9.09 4.56
C ALA A 25 -1.07 7.96 5.57
N LEU A 26 -1.71 6.86 5.13
CA LEU A 26 -1.93 5.69 5.97
C LEU A 26 -0.60 5.02 6.36
N ALA A 27 0.32 4.84 5.40
CA ALA A 27 1.63 4.27 5.68
C ALA A 27 2.42 5.12 6.69
N LEU A 28 2.40 6.45 6.57
CA LEU A 28 3.06 7.37 7.50
C LEU A 28 2.38 7.39 8.87
N ALA A 29 1.05 7.31 8.94
CA ALA A 29 0.32 7.25 10.19
C ALA A 29 0.72 6.00 11.00
N VAL A 30 0.75 4.84 10.35
CA VAL A 30 1.16 3.56 10.96
C VAL A 30 2.64 3.61 11.34
N CYS A 31 3.49 4.11 10.45
CA CYS A 31 4.93 4.29 10.71
C CYS A 31 5.17 5.15 11.94
N GLY A 32 4.48 6.28 12.07
CA GLY A 32 4.62 7.19 13.21
C GLY A 32 4.11 6.56 14.51
N LEU A 33 2.99 5.84 14.46
CA LEU A 33 2.43 5.18 15.64
C LEU A 33 3.39 4.13 16.20
N TYR A 34 3.93 3.26 15.34
CA TYR A 34 4.92 2.26 15.76
C TYR A 34 6.28 2.87 16.11
N ALA A 35 6.75 3.90 15.39
CA ALA A 35 8.03 4.55 15.67
C ALA A 35 8.04 5.23 17.05
N VAL A 36 6.96 5.90 17.45
CA VAL A 36 6.86 6.54 18.77
C VAL A 36 6.86 5.50 19.89
N ASP A 37 6.20 4.36 19.69
CA ASP A 37 6.18 3.28 20.69
C ASP A 37 7.57 2.61 20.83
N ILE A 38 8.31 2.46 19.72
CA ILE A 38 9.71 2.01 19.73
C ILE A 38 10.60 3.03 20.46
N ASP A 39 10.50 4.32 20.13
CA ASP A 39 11.33 5.36 20.73
C ASP A 39 11.15 5.44 22.26
N ARG A 40 9.91 5.33 22.73
CA ARG A 40 9.60 5.22 24.17
C ARG A 40 10.23 3.99 24.82
N ALA A 41 10.22 2.84 24.13
CA ALA A 41 10.84 1.61 24.65
C ALA A 41 12.37 1.76 24.75
N ILE A 42 13.02 2.42 23.77
CA ILE A 42 14.45 2.74 23.80
C ILE A 42 14.78 3.63 24.99
N GLN A 43 14.03 4.72 25.17
CA GLN A 43 14.24 5.65 26.29
C GLN A 43 14.06 4.99 27.65
N ALA A 44 13.16 4.02 27.76
CA ALA A 44 12.95 3.22 28.97
C ALA A 44 14.01 2.12 29.19
N GLY A 45 14.96 1.94 28.26
CA GLY A 45 15.95 0.87 28.31
C GLY A 45 15.35 -0.52 28.18
N MET A 46 14.14 -0.64 27.62
CA MET A 46 13.45 -1.91 27.46
C MET A 46 13.86 -2.62 26.16
N TYR A 47 13.80 -3.95 26.18
CA TYR A 47 14.03 -4.75 24.99
C TYR A 47 12.90 -4.53 23.95
N ILE A 48 13.29 -4.21 22.71
CA ILE A 48 12.36 -4.07 21.58
C ILE A 48 12.24 -5.41 20.88
N ASP A 49 11.01 -5.89 20.78
CA ASP A 49 10.72 -7.08 19.99
C ASP A 49 10.89 -6.81 18.49
N GLY A 50 11.55 -7.73 17.77
CA GLY A 50 11.85 -7.58 16.34
C GLY A 50 10.60 -7.37 15.46
N ARG A 51 9.42 -7.79 15.93
CA ARG A 51 8.13 -7.57 15.26
C ARG A 51 7.86 -6.08 14.96
N TRP A 52 8.24 -5.18 15.86
CA TRP A 52 8.06 -3.74 15.70
C TRP A 52 9.01 -3.15 14.67
N ILE A 53 10.24 -3.67 14.60
CA ILE A 53 11.24 -3.25 13.61
C ILE A 53 10.79 -3.70 12.22
N CYS A 54 10.33 -4.94 12.08
CA CYS A 54 9.73 -5.42 10.82
C CYS A 54 8.58 -4.53 10.38
N ALA A 55 7.73 -4.10 11.32
CA ALA A 55 6.63 -3.20 11.02
C ALA A 55 7.12 -1.87 10.44
N LEU A 56 8.11 -1.25 11.09
CA LEU A 56 8.69 0.02 10.67
C LEU A 56 9.33 -0.06 9.26
N VAL A 57 9.98 -1.18 8.95
CA VAL A 57 10.59 -1.40 7.63
C VAL A 57 9.52 -1.51 6.54
N ILE A 58 8.47 -2.29 6.77
CA ILE A 58 7.37 -2.46 5.80
C ILE A 58 6.64 -1.14 5.57
N THR A 59 6.33 -0.38 6.63
CA THR A 59 5.63 0.91 6.51
C THR A 59 6.48 1.94 5.78
N SER A 60 7.79 1.97 6.05
CA SER A 60 8.73 2.87 5.38
C SER A 60 8.89 2.54 3.89
N LEU A 61 9.02 1.25 3.55
CA LEU A 61 9.09 0.79 2.16
C LEU A 61 7.80 1.14 1.39
N SER A 62 6.66 0.97 2.04
CA SER A 62 5.35 1.34 1.47
C SER A 62 5.24 2.85 1.25
N ALA A 63 5.70 3.68 2.19
CA ALA A 63 5.68 5.13 2.06
C ALA A 63 6.60 5.61 0.91
N ILE A 64 7.82 5.06 0.82
CA ILE A 64 8.75 5.35 -0.27
C ILE A 64 8.14 4.93 -1.61
N THR A 65 7.52 3.75 -1.70
CA THR A 65 6.89 3.29 -2.94
C THR A 65 5.74 4.21 -3.36
N ALA A 66 4.87 4.62 -2.41
CA ALA A 66 3.77 5.53 -2.70
C ALA A 66 4.28 6.89 -3.21
N LEU A 67 5.38 7.41 -2.63
CA LEU A 67 6.04 8.63 -3.08
C LEU A 67 6.61 8.48 -4.50
N LEU A 68 7.26 7.35 -4.80
CA LEU A 68 7.81 7.07 -6.13
C LEU A 68 6.70 6.98 -7.20
N TYR A 69 5.53 6.43 -6.86
CA TYR A 69 4.40 6.36 -7.78
C TYR A 69 3.68 7.68 -8.04
N LEU A 70 3.95 8.74 -7.27
CA LEU A 70 3.53 10.09 -7.65
C LEU A 70 4.32 10.60 -8.86
N ILE A 71 5.47 10.00 -9.19
CA ILE A 71 6.25 10.32 -10.37
C ILE A 71 5.72 9.48 -11.55
N PRO A 72 5.11 10.09 -12.59
CA PRO A 72 4.45 9.35 -13.68
C PRO A 72 5.36 8.39 -14.45
N CYS A 73 6.67 8.60 -14.38
CA CYS A 73 7.67 7.75 -15.04
C CYS A 73 7.75 6.35 -14.40
N VAL A 74 7.60 6.25 -13.07
CA VAL A 74 7.78 4.99 -12.33
C VAL A 74 6.58 4.06 -12.50
N SER A 75 5.38 4.61 -12.63
CA SER A 75 4.14 3.85 -12.83
C SER A 75 4.06 3.15 -14.22
N ARG A 76 4.98 3.47 -15.15
CA ARG A 76 5.05 2.85 -16.48
C ARG A 76 5.92 1.60 -16.55
N LEU A 77 6.52 1.18 -15.43
CA LEU A 77 7.35 -0.02 -15.43
C LEU A 77 6.51 -1.28 -15.71
N PRO A 78 6.94 -2.15 -16.64
CA PRO A 78 6.29 -3.44 -16.84
C PRO A 78 6.37 -4.26 -15.54
N MET A 79 5.29 -4.95 -15.18
CA MET A 79 5.17 -5.73 -13.93
C MET A 79 5.02 -4.90 -12.63
N ALA A 80 4.69 -3.60 -12.70
CA ALA A 80 4.35 -2.83 -11.49
C ALA A 80 3.26 -3.49 -10.62
N PHE A 81 2.33 -4.24 -11.23
CA PHE A 81 1.32 -5.01 -10.50
C PHE A 81 1.91 -6.03 -9.50
N ALA A 82 3.07 -6.62 -9.81
CA ALA A 82 3.72 -7.63 -8.98
C ALA A 82 4.38 -6.99 -7.75
N TRP A 83 4.87 -5.75 -7.89
CA TRP A 83 5.37 -4.97 -6.76
C TRP A 83 4.23 -4.57 -5.81
N ASP A 84 3.12 -4.07 -6.37
CA ASP A 84 1.92 -3.74 -5.58
C ASP A 84 1.36 -4.98 -4.86
N ALA A 85 1.40 -6.15 -5.49
CA ALA A 85 1.02 -7.42 -4.87
C ALA A 85 1.97 -7.80 -3.72
N THR A 86 3.28 -7.60 -3.90
CA THR A 86 4.27 -7.85 -2.84
C THR A 86 3.99 -6.96 -1.63
N LEU A 87 3.74 -5.67 -1.84
CA LEU A 87 3.38 -4.76 -0.75
C LEU A 87 2.08 -5.17 -0.06
N PHE A 88 1.06 -5.59 -0.81
CA PHE A 88 -0.15 -6.16 -0.22
C PHE A 88 0.15 -7.35 0.70
N VAL A 89 0.96 -8.31 0.26
CA VAL A 89 1.33 -9.50 1.07
C VAL A 89 2.11 -9.10 2.32
N LEU A 90 3.01 -8.12 2.21
CA LEU A 90 3.76 -7.60 3.37
C LEU A 90 2.82 -6.94 4.39
N TRP A 91 1.88 -6.11 3.95
CA TRP A 91 0.88 -5.50 4.83
C TRP A 91 -0.06 -6.54 5.46
N MET A 92 -0.45 -7.58 4.71
CA MET A 92 -1.24 -8.68 5.26
C MET A 92 -0.47 -9.49 6.31
N SER A 93 0.84 -9.67 6.12
CA SER A 93 1.69 -10.35 7.11
C SER A 93 1.80 -9.53 8.40
N LEU A 94 1.90 -8.21 8.28
CA LEU A 94 1.91 -7.26 9.40
C LEU A 94 0.57 -7.27 10.15
N PHE A 95 -0.54 -7.24 9.41
CA PHE A 95 -1.89 -7.42 9.97
C PHE A 95 -2.04 -8.77 10.67
N ALA A 96 -1.50 -9.87 10.13
CA ALA A 96 -1.57 -11.17 10.77
C ALA A 96 -0.76 -11.23 12.09
N LEU A 97 0.44 -10.63 12.10
CA LEU A 97 1.30 -10.54 13.29
C LEU A 97 0.62 -9.78 14.42
N PHE A 98 0.14 -8.58 14.15
CA PHE A 98 -0.50 -7.75 15.17
C PHE A 98 -1.96 -8.14 15.43
N GLY A 99 -2.65 -8.71 14.44
CA GLY A 99 -3.99 -9.24 14.59
C GLY A 99 -4.04 -10.37 15.62
N ASN A 100 -3.09 -11.31 15.57
CA ASN A 100 -3.01 -12.38 16.57
C ASN A 100 -2.79 -11.82 18.00
N VAL A 101 -1.94 -10.80 18.12
CA VAL A 101 -1.59 -10.19 19.41
C VAL A 101 -2.73 -9.34 19.99
N PHE A 102 -3.44 -8.57 19.17
CA PHE A 102 -4.38 -7.55 19.65
C PHE A 102 -5.86 -7.91 19.49
N ILE A 103 -6.25 -8.78 18.55
CA ILE A 103 -7.67 -9.13 18.33
C ILE A 103 -8.23 -9.97 19.49
N GLY A 104 -7.41 -10.82 20.11
CA GLY A 104 -7.83 -11.71 21.21
C GLY A 104 -7.82 -11.09 22.62
N VAL A 105 -7.16 -9.95 22.82
CA VAL A 105 -6.99 -9.36 24.16
C VAL A 105 -8.22 -8.55 24.57
N GLN A 106 -8.79 -8.87 25.73
CA GLN A 106 -9.86 -8.08 26.34
C GLN A 106 -9.27 -6.75 26.82
N THR A 107 -9.65 -5.67 26.15
CA THR A 107 -9.15 -4.31 26.39
C THR A 107 -10.08 -3.56 27.32
N GLU A 108 -10.29 -4.11 28.51
CA GLU A 108 -11.18 -3.51 29.51
C GLU A 108 -10.45 -2.36 30.20
N GLY A 109 -10.68 -1.14 29.71
CA GLY A 109 -10.24 0.11 30.35
C GLY A 109 -8.91 0.71 29.86
N ASP A 110 -8.09 -0.02 29.10
CA ASP A 110 -6.80 0.52 28.63
C ASP A 110 -6.91 1.22 27.26
N ARG A 111 -6.80 2.56 27.28
CA ARG A 111 -6.81 3.42 26.08
C ARG A 111 -5.65 3.10 25.13
N GLY A 112 -4.53 2.60 25.62
CA GLY A 112 -3.38 2.22 24.80
C GLY A 112 -3.69 1.03 23.90
N ALA A 113 -4.34 0.01 24.45
CA ALA A 113 -4.69 -1.19 23.71
C ALA A 113 -5.80 -0.96 22.68
N GLN A 114 -6.76 -0.07 22.96
CA GLN A 114 -7.76 0.37 21.96
C GLN A 114 -7.11 1.11 20.78
N ARG A 115 -6.13 1.99 21.05
CA ARG A 115 -5.37 2.67 20.00
C ARG A 115 -4.64 1.69 19.08
N MET A 116 -4.04 0.64 19.65
CA MET A 116 -3.36 -0.39 18.87
C MET A 116 -4.32 -1.25 18.04
N LYS A 117 -5.51 -1.58 18.57
CA LYS A 117 -6.56 -2.22 17.78
C LYS A 117 -6.97 -1.38 16.57
N ASN A 118 -7.10 -0.06 16.75
CA ASN A 118 -7.41 0.83 15.64
C ASN A 118 -6.28 0.89 14.60
N ALA A 119 -5.01 0.88 15.04
CA ALA A 119 -3.87 0.82 14.13
C ALA A 119 -3.89 -0.45 13.25
N VAL A 120 -4.22 -1.61 13.83
CA VAL A 120 -4.37 -2.87 13.08
C VAL A 120 -5.44 -2.76 11.97
N TRP A 121 -6.54 -2.05 12.22
CA TRP A 121 -7.55 -1.80 11.18
C TRP A 121 -7.04 -0.85 10.08
N VAL A 122 -6.21 0.14 10.44
CA VAL A 122 -5.55 1.02 9.47
C VAL A 122 -4.57 0.22 8.59
N ASP A 123 -3.86 -0.75 9.17
CA ASP A 123 -2.97 -1.66 8.43
C ASP A 123 -3.76 -2.46 7.39
N LEU A 124 -4.91 -3.01 7.78
CA LEU A 124 -5.79 -3.76 6.88
C LEU A 124 -6.35 -2.86 5.76
N ALA A 125 -6.78 -1.64 6.11
CA ALA A 125 -7.28 -0.69 5.12
C ALA A 125 -6.20 -0.37 4.07
N ASN A 126 -4.96 -0.13 4.51
CA ASN A 126 -3.86 0.13 3.59
C ASN A 126 -3.50 -1.10 2.74
N ALA A 127 -3.57 -2.31 3.32
CA ALA A 127 -3.40 -3.56 2.57
C ALA A 127 -4.42 -3.66 1.43
N ILE A 128 -5.70 -3.40 1.70
CA ILE A 128 -6.76 -3.45 0.69
C ILE A 128 -6.51 -2.42 -0.42
N LEU A 129 -6.03 -1.22 -0.10
CA LEU A 129 -5.68 -0.23 -1.12
C LEU A 129 -4.54 -0.72 -2.03
N TRP A 130 -3.52 -1.38 -1.47
CA TRP A 130 -2.47 -2.02 -2.27
C TRP A 130 -2.99 -3.14 -3.16
N LEU A 131 -3.96 -3.93 -2.68
CA LEU A 131 -4.62 -4.96 -3.49
C LEU A 131 -5.40 -4.36 -4.67
N ILE A 132 -6.21 -3.32 -4.40
CA ILE A 132 -6.97 -2.62 -5.46
C ILE A 132 -6.03 -2.09 -6.53
N SER A 133 -4.90 -1.50 -6.10
CA SER A 133 -3.87 -1.00 -7.03
C SER A 133 -3.24 -2.11 -7.87
N SER A 134 -2.89 -3.23 -7.23
CA SER A 134 -2.32 -4.41 -7.92
C SER A 134 -3.28 -4.96 -8.98
N VAL A 135 -4.57 -5.12 -8.62
CA VAL A 135 -5.59 -5.59 -9.56
C VAL A 135 -5.79 -4.59 -10.70
N GLY A 136 -5.85 -3.29 -10.41
CA GLY A 136 -5.97 -2.24 -11.43
C GLY A 136 -4.82 -2.27 -12.45
N MET A 137 -3.58 -2.40 -11.97
CA MET A 137 -2.40 -2.52 -12.83
C MET A 137 -2.38 -3.83 -13.63
N LEU A 138 -2.81 -4.95 -13.03
CA LEU A 138 -2.91 -6.24 -13.72
C LEU A 138 -3.92 -6.18 -14.88
N LEU A 139 -5.09 -5.58 -14.65
CA LEU A 139 -6.12 -5.39 -15.68
C LEU A 139 -5.61 -4.48 -16.81
N TYR A 140 -4.95 -3.37 -16.48
CA TYR A 140 -4.35 -2.48 -17.46
C TYR A 140 -3.29 -3.20 -18.31
N TRP A 141 -2.42 -3.98 -17.67
CA TRP A 141 -1.40 -4.76 -18.36
C TRP A 141 -2.01 -5.82 -19.29
N ARG A 142 -2.99 -6.60 -18.80
CA ARG A 142 -3.70 -7.61 -19.63
C ARG A 142 -4.40 -6.98 -20.83
N HIS A 143 -5.06 -5.84 -20.65
CA HIS A 143 -5.74 -5.15 -21.74
C HIS A 143 -4.77 -4.59 -22.80
N ASN A 144 -3.60 -4.07 -22.39
CA ASN A 144 -2.57 -3.63 -23.33
C ASN A 144 -1.90 -4.80 -24.07
N GLN A 145 -1.76 -5.98 -23.45
CA GLN A 145 -1.29 -7.19 -24.13
C GLN A 145 -2.26 -7.62 -25.24
N GLN A 146 -3.58 -7.57 -25.01
CA GLN A 146 -4.59 -7.91 -26.01
C GLN A 146 -4.57 -6.99 -27.25
N LYS A 147 -4.25 -5.70 -27.07
CA LYS A 147 -4.09 -4.74 -28.19
C LYS A 147 -2.82 -4.98 -29.02
N ARG A 148 -1.77 -5.57 -28.43
CA ARG A 148 -0.55 -5.95 -29.15
C ARG A 148 -0.79 -7.19 -30.04
N THR A 149 -1.66 -8.10 -29.63
CA THR A 149 -1.93 -9.36 -30.37
C THR A 149 -2.89 -9.21 -31.55
N SER A 150 -3.58 -8.06 -31.71
CA SER A 150 -4.52 -7.86 -32.83
C SER A 150 -3.85 -7.55 -34.17
N TRP A 151 -2.53 -7.29 -34.20
CA TRP A 151 -1.81 -6.85 -35.41
C TRP A 151 -0.98 -7.96 -36.09
N THR A 152 -1.06 -9.20 -35.63
CA THR A 152 -0.33 -10.34 -36.25
C THR A 152 -1.25 -11.36 -36.96
N GLY A 153 -2.53 -11.02 -37.18
CA GLY A 153 -3.56 -11.99 -37.57
C GLY A 153 -4.14 -11.92 -38.99
N ARG A 154 -3.51 -11.26 -39.98
CA ARG A 154 -3.99 -11.25 -41.38
C ARG A 154 -2.87 -11.42 -42.42
N GLY A 155 -2.13 -12.51 -42.29
CA GLY A 155 -1.29 -13.04 -43.36
C GLY A 155 -1.48 -14.55 -43.45
N LYS A 156 -2.56 -15.01 -44.10
CA LYS A 156 -2.64 -16.36 -44.63
C LYS A 156 -2.61 -16.23 -46.15
N ALA A 157 -1.49 -16.65 -46.72
CA ALA A 157 -1.31 -16.92 -48.14
C ALA A 157 -2.06 -18.21 -48.53
#